data_AF-W6LAC6-F1
#
_entry.id   AF-W6LAC6-F1
#
_cell.length_a   1.000
_cell.length_b   1.000
_cell.length_c   1.000
_cell.angle_alpha   90.00
_cell.angle_beta   90.00
_cell.angle_gamma   90.00
#
_symmetry.space_group_name_H-M   'P 1'
#
loop_
_entity.id
_entity.type
_entity.pdbx_description
1 polymer ?
#
loop_
_entity_poly.entity_id
_entity_poly.type
_entity_poly.pdbx_seq_one_letter_code
_entity_poly.pdbx_strand_id
1 'polypeptide(L)'
;MGFSTAKDVWLAPIQRDWPLFISFVIFWFGVQFFSGIVLRRIIPGWERFSASDQKELKQRACSALNGIIMSGSSVIFICNLYLLSFKLLDDLYQVVDFPIFSVYRVAIVAYFTWDVIVCFTDNWSLTWKIHGICSLIGVYCLWFPYADVYAGFYTGCYEINNFFFHVSITLHMVASNNIENPKVYHTCSKYAAWFEYIFAFLFVLIRCVFSTILTCFLMKVALRNLYEDILNRNTPGYTFRTHDELACVLSTVGIFLVQGIQYYWLSEIVNRAVKIFYKAKKKS
;
A
#
# COMPACT_ATOMS: atom_id res chain seq x y z
N MET A 1 6.86 9.77 -33.88
CA MET A 1 6.01 9.43 -32.72
C MET A 1 6.43 10.34 -31.59
N GLY A 2 5.51 11.15 -31.08
CA GLY A 2 5.83 12.28 -30.19
C GLY A 2 6.12 11.81 -28.77
N PHE A 3 7.11 12.43 -28.13
CA PHE A 3 7.32 12.37 -26.68
C PHE A 3 5.97 12.55 -25.97
N SER A 4 5.58 11.59 -25.13
CA SER A 4 4.50 11.80 -24.19
C SER A 4 4.92 12.96 -23.30
N THR A 5 4.20 14.07 -23.33
CA THR A 5 4.53 15.22 -22.49
C THR A 5 4.33 14.85 -21.02
N ALA A 6 4.93 15.60 -20.09
CA ALA A 6 4.62 15.44 -18.67
C ALA A 6 3.11 15.52 -18.38
N LYS A 7 2.36 16.27 -19.20
CA LYS A 7 0.89 16.30 -19.13
C LYS A 7 0.28 14.94 -19.50
N ASP A 8 0.77 14.28 -20.54
CA ASP A 8 0.24 12.99 -21.02
C ASP A 8 0.55 11.85 -20.06
N VAL A 9 1.72 11.90 -19.41
CA VAL A 9 2.16 10.88 -18.45
C VAL A 9 1.51 11.10 -17.08
N TRP A 10 1.53 12.32 -16.57
CA TRP A 10 1.11 12.58 -15.19
C TRP A 10 -0.36 13.02 -15.11
N LEU A 11 -0.81 13.96 -15.93
CA LEU A 11 -2.11 14.62 -15.71
C LEU A 11 -3.28 13.96 -16.44
N ALA A 12 -3.07 13.51 -17.68
CA ALA A 12 -4.12 12.93 -18.51
C ALA A 12 -4.80 11.69 -17.90
N PRO A 13 -4.10 10.78 -17.20
CA PRO A 13 -4.72 9.62 -16.56
C PRO A 13 -5.73 10.00 -15.46
N ILE A 14 -5.39 10.96 -14.59
CA ILE A 14 -6.35 11.48 -13.59
C ILE A 14 -7.49 12.20 -14.28
N GLN A 15 -7.21 13.03 -15.30
CA GLN A 15 -8.27 13.75 -16.01
C GLN A 15 -9.27 12.80 -16.67
N ARG A 16 -8.81 11.68 -17.22
CA ARG A 16 -9.67 10.64 -17.78
C ARG A 16 -10.52 9.97 -16.70
N ASP A 17 -9.90 9.65 -15.57
CA ASP A 17 -10.51 8.82 -14.52
C ASP A 17 -11.14 9.66 -13.39
N TRP A 18 -11.27 10.98 -13.56
CA TRP A 18 -11.71 11.93 -12.51
C TRP A 18 -13.09 11.62 -11.92
N PRO A 19 -14.12 11.19 -12.68
CA PRO A 19 -15.42 10.90 -12.10
C PRO A 19 -15.35 9.69 -11.17
N LEU A 20 -14.55 8.69 -11.54
CA LEU A 20 -14.31 7.50 -10.74
C LEU A 20 -13.51 7.84 -9.47
N PHE A 21 -12.51 8.71 -9.59
CA PHE A 21 -11.71 9.20 -8.46
C PHE A 21 -12.59 9.89 -7.41
N ILE A 22 -13.41 10.86 -7.81
CA ILE A 22 -14.31 11.57 -6.88
C ILE A 22 -15.30 10.59 -6.24
N SER A 23 -15.84 9.65 -7.01
CA SER A 23 -16.75 8.62 -6.49
C SER A 23 -16.08 7.78 -5.39
N PHE A 24 -14.82 7.37 -5.58
CA PHE A 24 -14.08 6.63 -4.55
C PHE A 24 -13.70 7.46 -3.33
N VAL A 25 -13.38 8.75 -3.49
CA VAL A 25 -13.13 9.64 -2.33
C VAL A 25 -14.40 9.75 -1.48
N ILE A 26 -15.55 9.98 -2.11
CA ILE A 26 -16.86 10.03 -1.42
C ILE A 26 -17.17 8.67 -0.76
N PHE A 27 -16.90 7.56 -1.47
CA PHE A 27 -17.04 6.21 -0.94
C PHE A 27 -16.26 6.04 0.37
N TRP A 28 -15.01 6.49 0.46
CA TRP A 28 -14.21 6.33 1.68
C TRP A 28 -14.74 7.12 2.87
N PHE A 29 -15.25 8.34 2.66
CA PHE A 29 -15.97 9.07 3.72
C PHE A 29 -17.25 8.34 4.14
N GLY A 30 -17.98 7.78 3.17
CA GLY A 30 -19.13 6.93 3.43
C GLY A 30 -18.77 5.71 4.27
N VAL A 31 -17.72 4.97 3.90
CA VAL A 31 -17.20 3.82 4.66
C VAL A 31 -16.84 4.24 6.09
N GLN A 32 -16.12 5.35 6.27
CA GLN A 32 -15.76 5.84 7.60
C GLN A 32 -17.01 6.12 8.45
N PHE A 33 -18.03 6.75 7.88
CA PHE A 33 -19.29 7.00 8.56
C PHE A 33 -20.02 5.70 8.93
N PHE A 34 -20.23 4.81 7.96
CA PHE A 34 -20.94 3.54 8.16
C PHE A 34 -20.17 2.60 9.10
N SER A 35 -18.84 2.63 9.09
CA SER A 35 -18.02 1.85 10.02
C SER A 35 -18.35 2.20 11.47
N GLY A 36 -18.64 3.47 11.79
CA GLY A 36 -19.04 3.87 13.13
C GLY A 36 -20.36 3.22 13.58
N ILE A 37 -21.31 3.06 12.67
CA ILE A 37 -22.60 2.41 12.94
C ILE A 37 -22.40 0.90 13.15
N VAL A 38 -21.62 0.26 12.28
CA VAL A 38 -21.34 -1.18 12.35
C VAL A 38 -20.52 -1.51 13.58
N LEU A 39 -19.42 -0.79 13.83
CA LEU A 39 -18.53 -1.00 14.97
C LEU A 39 -19.26 -0.85 16.30
N ARG A 40 -20.14 0.14 16.45
CA ARG A 40 -20.98 0.31 17.64
C ARG A 40 -21.85 -0.92 17.94
N ARG A 41 -22.27 -1.66 16.92
CA ARG A 41 -23.11 -2.87 17.08
C ARG A 41 -22.29 -4.11 17.39
N ILE A 42 -21.08 -4.24 16.84
CA ILE A 42 -20.28 -5.47 16.96
C ILE A 42 -19.26 -5.43 18.10
N ILE A 43 -18.78 -4.25 18.52
CA ILE A 43 -17.78 -4.12 19.58
C ILE A 43 -18.47 -4.07 20.94
N PRO A 44 -18.23 -5.05 21.83
CA PRO A 44 -18.79 -5.04 23.18
C PRO A 44 -18.34 -3.81 23.97
N GLY A 45 -19.31 -3.07 24.52
CA GLY A 45 -19.03 -1.89 25.32
C GLY A 45 -18.41 -0.73 24.55
N TRP A 46 -18.77 -0.56 23.26
CA TRP A 46 -18.37 0.57 22.42
C TRP A 46 -18.42 1.93 23.12
N GLU A 47 -19.44 2.16 23.95
CA GLU A 47 -19.66 3.43 24.64
C GLU A 47 -18.59 3.74 25.71
N ARG A 48 -17.79 2.74 26.11
CA ARG A 48 -16.65 2.92 27.04
C ARG A 48 -15.41 3.47 26.36
N PHE A 49 -15.31 3.36 25.03
CA PHE A 49 -14.18 3.90 24.30
C PHE A 49 -14.23 5.41 24.28
N SER A 50 -13.07 6.05 24.44
CA SER A 50 -12.92 7.50 24.29
C SER A 50 -13.32 7.94 22.87
N ALA A 51 -13.68 9.22 22.71
CA ALA A 51 -13.99 9.75 21.38
C ALA A 51 -12.81 9.60 20.40
N SER A 52 -11.56 9.67 20.87
CA SER A 52 -10.38 9.44 20.02
C SER A 52 -10.26 7.97 19.62
N ASP A 53 -10.50 7.03 20.54
CA ASP A 53 -10.37 5.60 20.25
C ASP A 53 -11.48 5.14 19.29
N GLN A 54 -12.71 5.63 19.49
CA GLN A 54 -13.80 5.38 18.55
C GLN A 54 -13.48 5.88 17.15
N LYS A 55 -12.78 7.00 17.05
CA LYS A 55 -12.36 7.60 15.79
C LYS A 55 -11.23 6.82 15.14
N GLU A 56 -10.23 6.39 15.92
CA GLU A 56 -9.17 5.51 15.46
C GLU A 56 -9.75 4.18 14.96
N LEU A 57 -10.68 3.56 15.69
CA LEU A 57 -11.31 2.31 15.27
C LEU A 57 -12.02 2.43 13.91
N LYS A 58 -12.70 3.56 13.63
CA LYS A 58 -13.31 3.82 12.32
C LYS A 58 -12.26 3.92 11.22
N GLN A 59 -11.16 4.62 11.47
CA GLN A 59 -10.06 4.78 10.51
C GLN A 59 -9.39 3.42 10.23
N ARG A 60 -9.12 2.62 11.27
CA ARG A 60 -8.57 1.26 11.14
C ARG A 60 -9.51 0.35 10.34
N ALA A 61 -10.82 0.49 10.51
CA ALA A 61 -11.80 -0.26 9.71
C ALA A 61 -11.75 0.14 8.22
N CYS A 62 -11.60 1.42 7.90
CA CYS A 62 -11.37 1.87 6.52
C CYS A 62 -10.08 1.27 5.95
N SER A 63 -8.96 1.33 6.68
CA SER A 63 -7.68 0.77 6.23
C SER A 63 -7.73 -0.74 6.06
N ALA A 64 -8.43 -1.45 6.94
CA ALA A 64 -8.67 -2.89 6.79
C ALA A 64 -9.50 -3.18 5.54
N LEU A 65 -10.58 -2.42 5.28
CA LEU A 65 -11.37 -2.56 4.07
C LEU A 65 -10.54 -2.26 2.81
N ASN A 66 -9.63 -1.28 2.85
CA ASN A 66 -8.70 -1.01 1.76
C ASN A 66 -7.85 -2.23 1.44
N GLY A 67 -7.27 -2.88 2.44
CA GLY A 67 -6.53 -4.13 2.25
C GLY A 67 -7.36 -5.24 1.60
N ILE A 68 -8.66 -5.33 1.92
CA ILE A 68 -9.59 -6.27 1.28
C ILE A 68 -9.82 -5.89 -0.18
N ILE A 69 -10.16 -4.63 -0.49
CA ILE A 69 -10.41 -4.18 -1.87
C ILE A 69 -9.13 -4.37 -2.71
N MET A 70 -7.97 -4.00 -2.17
CA MET A 70 -6.68 -4.13 -2.85
C MET A 70 -6.19 -5.57 -3.03
N SER A 71 -6.79 -6.55 -2.35
CA SER A 71 -6.55 -7.96 -2.67
C SER A 71 -6.91 -8.29 -4.14
N GLY A 72 -7.90 -7.60 -4.73
CA GLY A 72 -8.22 -7.72 -6.15
C GLY A 72 -7.06 -7.29 -7.07
N SER A 73 -6.34 -6.23 -6.70
CA SER A 73 -5.13 -5.80 -7.41
C SER A 73 -4.02 -6.87 -7.35
N SER A 74 -3.86 -7.51 -6.18
CA SER A 74 -2.93 -8.65 -6.03
C SER A 74 -3.30 -9.83 -6.92
N VAL A 75 -4.60 -10.15 -7.02
CA VAL A 75 -5.10 -11.23 -7.88
C VAL A 75 -4.80 -10.93 -9.33
N ILE A 76 -5.06 -9.70 -9.80
CA ILE A 76 -4.75 -9.32 -11.19
C ILE A 76 -3.25 -9.43 -11.46
N PHE A 77 -2.40 -9.00 -10.53
CA PHE A 77 -0.95 -9.17 -10.64
C PHE A 77 -0.56 -10.64 -10.81
N ILE A 78 -1.04 -11.53 -9.94
CA ILE A 78 -0.71 -12.96 -9.98
C ILE A 78 -1.26 -13.60 -11.26
N CYS A 79 -2.50 -13.29 -11.65
CA CYS A 79 -3.10 -13.78 -12.89
C CYS A 79 -2.28 -13.35 -14.10
N ASN A 80 -1.81 -12.11 -14.14
CA ASN A 80 -0.98 -11.62 -15.24
C ASN A 80 0.38 -12.32 -15.27
N LEU A 81 1.04 -12.49 -14.11
CA LEU A 81 2.26 -13.30 -14.03
C LEU A 81 2.02 -14.72 -14.56
N TYR A 82 0.92 -15.36 -14.18
CA TYR A 82 0.58 -16.70 -14.65
C TYR A 82 0.42 -16.74 -16.18
N LEU A 83 -0.33 -15.79 -16.76
CA LEU A 83 -0.49 -15.67 -18.22
C LEU A 83 0.84 -15.45 -18.94
N LEU A 84 1.79 -14.80 -18.29
CA LEU A 84 3.15 -14.55 -18.78
C LEU A 84 4.14 -15.68 -18.42
N SER A 85 3.65 -16.84 -17.98
CA SER A 85 4.49 -17.97 -17.54
C SER A 85 5.49 -17.59 -16.44
N PHE A 86 5.05 -16.76 -15.50
CA PHE A 86 5.80 -16.19 -14.38
C PHE A 86 7.04 -15.37 -14.80
N LYS A 87 7.01 -14.78 -16.00
CA LYS A 87 8.05 -13.87 -16.47
C LYS A 87 7.71 -12.42 -16.12
N LEU A 88 8.69 -11.70 -15.61
CA LEU A 88 8.66 -10.25 -15.52
C LEU A 88 9.02 -9.68 -16.91
N LEU A 89 8.24 -8.73 -17.39
CA LEU A 89 8.40 -8.12 -18.70
C LEU A 89 9.32 -6.91 -18.68
N ASP A 90 10.11 -6.79 -19.74
CA ASP A 90 11.10 -5.74 -19.91
C ASP A 90 10.49 -4.39 -20.34
N ASP A 91 9.21 -4.39 -20.72
CA ASP A 91 8.47 -3.19 -21.06
C ASP A 91 7.97 -2.50 -19.79
N LEU A 92 8.58 -1.36 -19.49
CA LEU A 92 8.19 -0.53 -18.34
C LEU A 92 6.79 0.05 -18.51
N TYR A 93 6.28 0.25 -19.72
CA TYR A 93 5.04 0.99 -19.95
C TYR A 93 3.86 0.08 -20.29
N GLN A 94 4.02 -1.22 -20.09
CA GLN A 94 2.99 -2.18 -20.44
C GLN A 94 1.70 -1.92 -19.65
N VAL A 95 0.63 -1.72 -20.39
CA VAL A 95 -0.72 -1.59 -19.84
C VAL A 95 -1.33 -2.98 -19.70
N VAL A 96 -1.96 -3.25 -18.57
CA VAL A 96 -2.81 -4.43 -18.42
C VAL A 96 -4.15 -4.10 -19.06
N ASP A 97 -4.41 -4.67 -20.24
CA ASP A 97 -5.69 -4.50 -20.95
C ASP A 97 -6.80 -5.34 -20.29
N PHE A 98 -7.05 -5.03 -19.02
CA PHE A 98 -8.12 -5.61 -18.23
C PHE A 98 -8.95 -4.47 -17.64
N PRO A 99 -10.21 -4.29 -18.08
CA PRO A 99 -11.01 -3.09 -17.80
C PRO A 99 -11.13 -2.71 -16.32
N ILE A 100 -11.07 -3.69 -15.40
CA ILE A 100 -11.19 -3.45 -13.96
C ILE A 100 -9.87 -3.01 -13.30
N PHE A 101 -8.72 -3.11 -13.97
CA PHE A 101 -7.44 -2.73 -13.38
C PHE A 101 -7.38 -1.22 -13.06
N SER A 102 -7.92 -0.40 -13.96
CA SER A 102 -8.07 1.05 -13.77
C SER A 102 -8.86 1.39 -12.50
N VAL A 103 -9.83 0.55 -12.12
CA VAL A 103 -10.66 0.73 -10.92
C VAL A 103 -9.81 0.61 -9.65
N TYR A 104 -9.01 -0.45 -9.53
CA TYR A 104 -8.14 -0.65 -8.36
C TYR A 104 -7.09 0.44 -8.25
N ARG A 105 -6.55 0.85 -9.39
CA ARG A 105 -5.61 1.96 -9.49
C ARG A 105 -6.24 3.23 -8.90
N VAL A 106 -7.37 3.68 -9.45
CA VAL A 106 -8.05 4.89 -8.98
C VAL A 106 -8.48 4.77 -7.50
N ALA A 107 -8.95 3.59 -7.09
CA ALA A 107 -9.38 3.33 -5.72
C ALA A 107 -8.26 3.54 -4.69
N ILE A 108 -7.02 3.13 -4.98
CA ILE A 108 -5.92 3.29 -4.02
C ILE A 108 -5.46 4.75 -3.88
N VAL A 109 -5.44 5.52 -4.98
CA VAL A 109 -5.11 6.96 -4.89
C VAL A 109 -6.24 7.75 -4.23
N ALA A 110 -7.50 7.38 -4.47
CA ALA A 110 -8.62 7.94 -3.73
C ALA A 110 -8.56 7.60 -2.23
N TYR A 111 -8.15 6.37 -1.86
CA TYR A 111 -7.94 5.98 -0.47
C TYR A 111 -6.88 6.85 0.20
N PHE A 112 -5.69 7.02 -0.40
CA PHE A 112 -4.65 7.86 0.19
C PHE A 112 -5.00 9.35 0.16
N THR A 113 -5.85 9.80 -0.77
CA THR A 113 -6.42 11.15 -0.73
C THR A 113 -7.32 11.33 0.49
N TRP A 114 -8.22 10.38 0.74
CA TRP A 114 -9.05 10.35 1.94
C TRP A 114 -8.17 10.32 3.21
N ASP A 115 -7.14 9.48 3.24
CA ASP A 115 -6.22 9.34 4.38
C ASP A 115 -5.51 10.67 4.70
N VAL A 116 -5.03 11.38 3.67
CA VAL A 116 -4.46 12.73 3.83
C VAL A 116 -5.50 13.69 4.41
N ILE A 117 -6.71 13.77 3.84
CA ILE A 117 -7.73 14.69 4.34
C ILE A 117 -8.03 14.41 5.82
N VAL A 118 -8.24 13.13 6.15
CA VAL A 118 -8.52 12.68 7.52
C VAL A 118 -7.36 12.98 8.47
N CYS A 119 -6.10 12.75 8.09
CA CYS A 119 -4.93 13.10 8.88
C CYS A 119 -4.94 14.58 9.30
N PHE A 120 -5.37 15.47 8.40
CA PHE A 120 -5.45 16.91 8.66
C PHE A 120 -6.69 17.29 9.46
N THR A 121 -7.89 16.81 9.10
CA THR A 121 -9.12 17.11 9.85
C THR A 121 -9.07 16.59 11.27
N ASP A 122 -8.34 15.49 11.47
CA ASP A 122 -8.31 14.76 12.72
C ASP A 122 -7.13 15.12 13.60
N ASN A 123 -6.36 16.15 13.20
CA ASN A 123 -5.22 16.69 13.93
C ASN A 123 -4.19 15.63 14.33
N TRP A 124 -3.89 14.72 13.41
CA TRP A 124 -2.82 13.74 13.61
C TRP A 124 -1.45 14.45 13.76
N SER A 125 -0.48 13.73 14.32
CA SER A 125 0.88 14.25 14.45
C SER A 125 1.49 14.58 13.08
N LEU A 126 2.45 15.50 13.06
CA LEU A 126 3.14 15.90 11.84
C LEU A 126 3.76 14.71 11.10
N THR A 127 4.32 13.74 11.83
CA THR A 127 4.87 12.50 11.27
C THR A 127 3.84 11.75 10.43
N TRP A 128 2.61 11.64 10.90
CA TRP A 128 1.56 10.94 10.14
C TRP A 128 1.04 11.75 8.96
N LYS A 129 0.97 13.08 9.08
CA LYS A 129 0.63 13.95 7.93
C LYS A 129 1.65 13.81 6.80
N ILE A 130 2.94 13.79 7.14
CA ILE A 130 4.04 13.55 6.19
C ILE A 130 3.89 12.15 5.59
N HIS A 131 3.64 11.13 6.42
CA HIS A 131 3.42 9.76 5.94
C HIS A 131 2.27 9.66 4.92
N GLY A 132 1.12 10.28 5.21
CA GLY A 132 -0.03 10.30 4.30
C GLY A 132 0.30 10.96 2.96
N ILE A 133 0.94 12.14 2.99
CA ILE A 133 1.36 12.85 1.76
C ILE A 133 2.36 12.01 0.95
N CYS A 134 3.38 11.44 1.61
CA CYS A 134 4.36 10.59 0.94
C CYS A 134 3.72 9.34 0.36
N SER A 135 2.73 8.75 1.03
CA SER A 135 2.01 7.57 0.52
C SER A 135 1.16 7.91 -0.70
N LEU A 136 0.46 9.05 -0.67
CA LEU A 136 -0.30 9.55 -1.82
C LEU A 136 0.61 9.79 -3.03
N ILE A 137 1.72 10.53 -2.84
CA ILE A 137 2.71 10.78 -3.90
C ILE A 137 3.30 9.46 -4.37
N GLY A 138 3.68 8.57 -3.46
CA GLY A 138 4.31 7.29 -3.78
C GLY A 138 3.41 6.41 -4.63
N VAL A 139 2.15 6.23 -4.24
CA VAL A 139 1.19 5.43 -5.04
C VAL A 139 0.91 6.09 -6.40
N TYR A 140 0.84 7.42 -6.44
CA TYR A 140 0.67 8.14 -7.69
C TYR A 140 1.88 7.98 -8.63
N CYS A 141 3.10 8.02 -8.09
CA CYS A 141 4.33 7.79 -8.85
C CYS A 141 4.53 6.31 -9.21
N LEU A 142 3.96 5.36 -8.47
CA LEU A 142 3.99 3.95 -8.88
C LEU A 142 3.15 3.69 -10.14
N TRP A 143 2.28 4.62 -10.55
CA TRP A 143 1.58 4.54 -11.83
C TRP A 143 2.47 4.86 -13.03
N PHE A 144 3.58 5.60 -12.85
CA PHE A 144 4.45 6.05 -13.94
C PHE A 144 5.92 6.11 -13.52
N PRO A 145 6.86 5.46 -14.23
CA PRO A 145 6.71 4.80 -15.52
C PRO A 145 6.54 3.27 -15.41
N TYR A 146 6.27 2.71 -14.23
CA TYR A 146 6.21 1.27 -14.06
C TYR A 146 4.87 0.72 -14.51
N ALA A 147 4.93 -0.37 -15.27
CA ALA A 147 3.81 -0.99 -15.92
C ALA A 147 2.70 -1.21 -14.90
N ASP A 148 1.45 -1.09 -15.36
CA ASP A 148 0.27 -1.43 -14.57
C ASP A 148 0.44 -2.82 -13.91
N VAL A 149 1.13 -3.74 -14.61
CA VAL A 149 1.57 -5.05 -14.10
C VAL A 149 2.26 -4.95 -12.74
N TYR A 150 3.24 -4.07 -12.58
CA TYR A 150 4.06 -3.97 -11.37
C TYR A 150 3.43 -3.11 -10.28
N ALA A 151 2.65 -2.09 -10.67
CA ALA A 151 1.88 -1.29 -9.72
C ALA A 151 0.91 -2.18 -8.91
N GLY A 152 0.36 -3.24 -9.52
CA GLY A 152 -0.52 -4.19 -8.84
C GLY A 152 0.14 -4.93 -7.68
N PHE A 153 1.44 -5.24 -7.79
CA PHE A 153 2.20 -5.81 -6.67
C PHE A 153 2.31 -4.84 -5.50
N TYR A 154 2.77 -3.61 -5.74
CA TYR A 154 3.00 -2.65 -4.66
C TYR A 154 1.68 -2.16 -4.05
N THR A 155 0.65 -1.91 -4.85
CA THR A 155 -0.65 -1.42 -4.35
C THR A 155 -1.53 -2.54 -3.79
N GLY A 156 -1.44 -3.75 -4.36
CA GLY A 156 -2.22 -4.90 -3.91
C GLY A 156 -1.54 -5.63 -2.75
N CYS A 157 -0.34 -6.15 -2.99
CA CYS A 157 0.31 -7.06 -2.07
C CYS A 157 0.81 -6.35 -0.79
N TYR A 158 1.09 -5.04 -0.84
CA TYR A 158 1.39 -4.31 0.39
C TYR A 158 0.15 -4.03 1.22
N GLU A 159 -0.98 -3.72 0.59
CA GLU A 159 -2.22 -3.37 1.30
C GLU A 159 -2.90 -4.59 1.90
N ILE A 160 -2.83 -5.77 1.24
CA ILE A 160 -3.29 -7.01 1.87
C ILE A 160 -2.51 -7.34 3.13
N ASN A 161 -1.23 -6.96 3.20
CA ASN A 161 -0.44 -7.08 4.42
C ASN A 161 -0.94 -6.11 5.51
N ASN A 162 -1.25 -4.85 5.16
CA ASN A 162 -1.79 -3.84 6.10
C ASN A 162 -3.13 -4.26 6.73
N PHE A 163 -3.97 -5.03 6.03
CA PHE A 163 -5.22 -5.56 6.59
C PHE A 163 -4.98 -6.26 7.94
N PHE A 164 -4.01 -7.18 7.98
CA PHE A 164 -3.74 -7.96 9.20
C PHE A 164 -3.24 -7.07 10.34
N PHE A 165 -2.44 -6.05 10.03
CA PHE A 165 -1.95 -5.07 11.00
C PHE A 165 -3.08 -4.22 11.59
N HIS A 166 -3.99 -3.72 10.76
CA HIS A 166 -5.10 -2.90 11.26
C HIS A 166 -6.08 -3.73 12.10
N VAL A 167 -6.38 -4.96 11.69
CA VAL A 167 -7.23 -5.87 12.46
C VAL A 167 -6.59 -6.22 13.81
N SER A 168 -5.27 -6.47 13.87
CA SER A 168 -4.61 -6.75 15.15
C SER A 168 -4.68 -5.57 16.12
N ILE A 169 -4.46 -4.33 15.64
CA ILE A 169 -4.60 -3.11 16.46
C ILE A 169 -6.03 -2.98 16.98
N THR A 170 -7.03 -3.13 16.11
CA THR A 170 -8.44 -3.08 16.51
C THR A 170 -8.74 -4.10 17.61
N LEU A 171 -8.25 -5.33 17.48
CA LEU A 171 -8.46 -6.37 18.50
C LEU A 171 -7.75 -6.05 19.81
N HIS A 172 -6.53 -5.48 19.78
CA HIS A 172 -5.84 -5.03 20.99
C HIS A 172 -6.56 -3.87 21.69
N MET A 173 -7.10 -2.92 20.93
CA MET A 173 -7.92 -1.83 21.48
C MET A 173 -9.18 -2.39 22.15
N VAL A 174 -9.83 -3.38 21.52
CA VAL A 174 -11.00 -4.06 22.09
C VAL A 174 -10.64 -4.83 23.36
N ALA A 175 -9.53 -5.58 23.35
CA ALA A 175 -9.07 -6.28 24.55
C ALA A 175 -8.78 -5.31 25.71
N SER A 176 -8.03 -4.24 25.44
CA SER A 176 -7.60 -3.27 26.45
C SER A 176 -8.76 -2.52 27.10
N ASN A 177 -9.82 -2.22 26.33
CA ASN A 177 -11.04 -1.60 26.87
C ASN A 177 -12.02 -2.60 27.52
N ASN A 178 -11.69 -3.90 27.53
CA ASN A 178 -12.52 -4.97 28.09
C ASN A 178 -11.75 -5.85 29.08
N ILE A 179 -10.76 -5.31 29.81
CA ILE A 179 -9.96 -6.05 30.80
C ILE A 179 -10.84 -6.72 31.86
N GLU A 180 -11.94 -6.08 32.26
CA GLU A 180 -12.90 -6.60 33.24
C GLU A 180 -13.71 -7.81 32.74
N ASN A 181 -13.69 -8.09 31.43
CA ASN A 181 -14.32 -9.27 30.84
C ASN A 181 -13.23 -10.23 30.33
N PRO A 182 -12.79 -11.21 31.16
CA PRO A 182 -11.67 -12.09 30.82
C PRO A 182 -11.89 -12.85 29.52
N LYS A 183 -13.14 -13.21 29.20
CA LYS A 183 -13.47 -13.94 27.97
C LYS A 183 -13.19 -13.08 26.74
N VAL A 184 -13.67 -11.83 26.72
CA VAL A 184 -13.43 -10.90 25.61
C VAL A 184 -11.94 -10.57 25.52
N TYR A 185 -11.32 -10.21 26.64
CA TYR A 185 -9.89 -9.90 26.70
C TYR A 185 -9.04 -11.03 26.10
N HIS A 186 -9.16 -12.27 26.62
CA HIS A 186 -8.35 -13.39 26.15
C HIS A 186 -8.62 -13.75 24.69
N THR A 187 -9.89 -13.68 24.25
CA THR A 187 -10.25 -13.99 22.86
C THR A 187 -9.64 -12.96 21.90
N CYS A 188 -9.85 -11.67 22.17
CA CYS A 188 -9.32 -10.59 21.33
C CYS A 188 -7.80 -10.57 21.34
N SER A 189 -7.14 -10.70 22.49
CA SER A 189 -5.67 -10.75 22.57
C SER A 189 -5.08 -11.97 21.82
N LYS A 190 -5.72 -13.14 21.92
CA LYS A 190 -5.28 -14.34 21.18
C LYS A 190 -5.36 -14.11 19.67
N TYR A 191 -6.49 -13.60 19.17
CA TYR A 191 -6.63 -13.34 17.74
C TYR A 191 -5.71 -12.21 17.28
N ALA A 192 -5.55 -11.14 18.07
CA ALA A 192 -4.62 -10.05 17.76
C ALA A 192 -3.20 -10.58 17.52
N ALA A 193 -2.72 -11.48 18.38
CA ALA A 193 -1.42 -12.14 18.21
C ALA A 193 -1.35 -12.97 16.91
N TRP A 194 -2.40 -13.74 16.56
CA TRP A 194 -2.45 -14.46 15.28
C TRP A 194 -2.33 -13.51 14.08
N PHE A 195 -3.07 -12.41 14.09
CA PHE A 195 -3.01 -11.39 13.05
C PHE A 195 -1.63 -10.72 12.97
N GLU A 196 -0.96 -10.48 14.10
CA GLU A 196 0.42 -10.00 14.13
C GLU A 196 1.42 -10.99 13.54
N TYR A 197 1.27 -12.29 13.82
CA TYR A 197 2.13 -13.32 13.23
C TYR A 197 1.95 -13.41 11.71
N ILE A 198 0.70 -13.37 11.24
CA ILE A 198 0.40 -13.38 9.80
C ILE A 198 0.97 -12.11 9.15
N PHE A 199 0.75 -10.95 9.76
CA PHE A 199 1.32 -9.69 9.30
C PHE A 199 2.84 -9.77 9.19
N ALA A 200 3.53 -10.22 10.25
CA ALA A 200 4.99 -10.31 10.27
C ALA A 200 5.51 -11.27 9.19
N PHE A 201 4.90 -12.45 9.05
CA PHE A 201 5.26 -13.41 8.01
C PHE A 201 5.10 -12.82 6.60
N LEU A 202 3.92 -12.26 6.32
CA LEU A 202 3.64 -11.63 5.03
C LEU A 202 4.51 -10.40 4.79
N PHE A 203 4.92 -9.68 5.85
CA PHE A 203 5.78 -8.52 5.75
C PHE A 203 7.15 -8.95 5.22
N VAL A 204 7.74 -9.99 5.82
CA VAL A 204 9.01 -10.55 5.33
C VAL A 204 8.86 -11.07 3.90
N LEU A 205 7.84 -11.87 3.62
CA LEU A 205 7.67 -12.51 2.33
C LEU A 205 7.42 -11.50 1.20
N ILE A 206 6.43 -10.62 1.38
CA ILE A 206 5.99 -9.69 0.34
C ILE A 206 6.89 -8.45 0.32
N ARG A 207 7.02 -7.75 1.45
CA ARG A 207 7.64 -6.42 1.49
C ARG A 207 9.16 -6.47 1.54
N CYS A 208 9.76 -7.58 1.97
CA CYS A 208 11.20 -7.77 1.91
C CYS A 208 11.61 -8.65 0.73
N VAL A 209 11.22 -9.92 0.70
CA VAL A 209 11.75 -10.86 -0.31
C VAL A 209 11.25 -10.53 -1.72
N PHE A 210 9.93 -10.59 -1.95
CA PHE A 210 9.38 -10.38 -3.29
C PHE A 210 9.56 -8.94 -3.78
N SER A 211 9.41 -7.96 -2.89
CA SER A 211 9.66 -6.57 -3.27
C SER A 211 11.11 -6.32 -3.63
N THR A 212 12.10 -6.90 -2.93
CA THR A 212 13.51 -6.76 -3.32
C THR A 212 13.76 -7.35 -4.71
N ILE A 213 13.23 -8.55 -4.98
CA ILE A 213 13.36 -9.18 -6.31
C ILE A 213 12.78 -8.26 -7.38
N LEU A 214 11.56 -7.75 -7.16
CA LEU A 214 10.89 -6.89 -8.12
C LEU A 214 11.60 -5.55 -8.29
N THR A 215 12.02 -4.93 -7.20
CA THR A 215 12.78 -3.68 -7.19
C THR A 215 14.08 -3.83 -7.97
N CYS A 216 14.86 -4.88 -7.70
CA CYS A 216 16.12 -5.14 -8.43
C CYS A 216 15.86 -5.35 -9.93
N PHE A 217 14.80 -6.08 -10.29
CA PHE A 217 14.40 -6.26 -11.68
C PHE A 217 14.06 -4.92 -12.34
N LEU A 218 13.21 -4.11 -11.72
CA LEU A 218 12.78 -2.80 -12.24
C LEU A 218 13.96 -1.83 -12.38
N MET A 219 14.85 -1.80 -11.39
CA MET A 219 16.07 -0.99 -11.45
C MET A 219 16.96 -1.43 -12.62
N LYS A 220 17.14 -2.73 -12.84
CA LYS A 220 17.93 -3.26 -13.94
C LYS A 220 17.35 -2.85 -15.30
N VAL A 221 16.04 -2.98 -15.47
CA VAL A 221 15.34 -2.59 -16.70
C VAL A 221 15.42 -1.08 -16.93
N ALA A 222 15.13 -0.27 -15.91
CA ALA A 222 15.20 1.19 -15.99
C ALA A 222 16.60 1.68 -16.37
N LEU A 223 17.64 1.20 -15.68
CA LEU A 223 19.02 1.59 -15.97
C LEU A 223 19.47 1.14 -17.36
N ARG A 224 19.10 -0.07 -17.78
CA ARG A 224 19.40 -0.56 -19.14
C ARG A 224 18.74 0.32 -20.20
N ASN A 225 17.44 0.61 -20.06
CA ASN A 225 16.71 1.42 -21.03
C ASN A 225 17.27 2.84 -21.12
N LEU A 226 17.54 3.48 -19.97
CA LEU A 226 18.18 4.80 -19.92
C LEU A 226 19.56 4.78 -20.59
N TYR A 227 20.38 3.76 -20.33
CA TYR A 227 21.70 3.64 -20.93
C TYR A 227 21.65 3.46 -22.45
N GLU A 228 20.77 2.58 -22.95
CA GLU A 228 20.57 2.36 -24.38
C GLU A 228 20.03 3.62 -25.08
N ASP A 229 19.12 4.34 -24.44
CA ASP A 229 18.57 5.61 -24.93
C ASP A 229 19.66 6.69 -25.06
N ILE A 230 20.55 6.79 -24.06
CA ILE A 230 21.69 7.72 -24.10
C ILE A 230 22.66 7.35 -25.23
N LEU A 231 23.01 6.06 -25.36
CA LEU A 231 23.97 5.58 -26.37
C LEU A 231 23.45 5.79 -27.80
N ASN A 232 22.17 5.54 -28.04
CA ASN A 232 21.59 5.56 -29.38
C ASN A 232 20.85 6.86 -29.70
N ARG A 233 20.99 7.90 -28.86
CA ARG A 233 20.27 9.18 -29.01
C ARG A 233 20.41 9.83 -30.39
N ASN A 234 21.57 9.63 -31.03
CA ASN A 234 21.89 10.19 -32.34
C ASN A 234 21.81 9.17 -33.48
N THR A 235 21.36 7.94 -33.21
CA THR A 235 21.23 6.88 -34.21
C THR A 235 19.96 7.08 -35.04
N PRO A 236 20.05 7.25 -36.37
CA PRO A 236 18.88 7.43 -37.22
C PRO A 236 17.92 6.23 -37.11
N GLY A 237 16.63 6.52 -36.87
CA GLY A 237 15.60 5.49 -36.75
C GLY A 237 15.51 4.78 -35.40
N TYR A 238 16.36 5.13 -34.43
CA TYR A 238 16.25 4.62 -33.06
C TYR A 238 14.97 5.13 -32.39
N THR A 239 14.25 4.23 -31.72
CA THR A 239 13.05 4.55 -30.94
C THR A 239 13.39 4.46 -29.47
N PHE A 240 13.27 5.58 -28.75
CA PHE A 240 13.53 5.65 -27.33
C PHE A 240 12.61 4.71 -26.56
N ARG A 241 13.19 3.99 -25.60
CA ARG A 241 12.48 3.05 -24.73
C ARG A 241 11.89 3.75 -23.51
N THR A 242 12.48 4.86 -23.10
CA THR A 242 12.04 5.69 -21.98
C THR A 242 11.26 6.90 -22.51
N HIS A 243 10.00 7.03 -22.12
CA HIS A 243 9.14 8.14 -22.55
C HIS A 243 9.37 9.42 -21.73
N ASP A 244 9.81 9.29 -20.48
CA ASP A 244 10.15 10.39 -19.56
C ASP A 244 11.30 9.93 -18.65
N GLU A 245 12.51 10.41 -18.96
CA GLU A 245 13.74 10.06 -18.23
C GLU A 245 13.69 10.51 -16.77
N LEU A 246 13.15 11.72 -16.51
CA LEU A 246 13.08 12.28 -15.17
C LEU A 246 12.10 11.48 -14.30
N ALA A 247 10.93 11.15 -14.84
CA ALA A 247 9.97 10.26 -14.18
C ALA A 247 10.60 8.91 -13.84
N CYS A 248 11.33 8.32 -14.79
CA CYS A 248 12.01 7.05 -14.59
C CYS A 248 13.05 7.10 -13.47
N VAL A 249 13.88 8.14 -13.43
CA VAL A 249 14.86 8.33 -12.34
C VAL A 249 14.17 8.55 -11.00
N LEU A 250 13.18 9.43 -10.92
CA LEU A 250 12.47 9.73 -9.67
C LEU A 250 11.74 8.51 -9.11
N SER A 251 11.03 7.77 -9.96
CA SER A 251 10.33 6.55 -9.53
C SER A 251 11.31 5.44 -9.14
N THR A 252 12.46 5.34 -9.80
CA THR A 252 13.53 4.38 -9.42
C THR A 252 14.11 4.69 -8.04
N VAL A 253 14.44 5.95 -7.80
CA VAL A 253 14.89 6.42 -6.48
C VAL A 253 13.80 6.20 -5.43
N GLY A 254 12.55 6.51 -5.77
CA GLY A 254 11.39 6.31 -4.91
C GLY A 254 11.23 4.86 -4.46
N ILE A 255 11.23 3.90 -5.39
CA ILE A 255 11.13 2.47 -5.05
C ILE A 255 12.31 2.03 -4.18
N PHE A 256 13.54 2.47 -4.49
CA PHE A 256 14.71 2.14 -3.68
C PHE A 256 14.58 2.64 -2.24
N LEU A 257 14.12 3.89 -2.05
CA LEU A 257 13.87 4.46 -0.73
C LEU A 257 12.76 3.71 0.01
N VAL A 258 11.65 3.40 -0.66
CA VAL A 258 10.56 2.59 -0.09
C VAL A 258 11.09 1.23 0.37
N GLN A 259 11.94 0.59 -0.42
CA GLN A 259 12.53 -0.70 -0.07
C GLN A 259 13.48 -0.58 1.14
N GLY A 260 14.31 0.46 1.20
CA GLY A 260 15.13 0.76 2.37
C GLY A 260 14.30 0.96 3.64
N ILE A 261 13.17 1.66 3.54
CA ILE A 261 12.22 1.84 4.64
C ILE A 261 11.62 0.49 5.08
N GLN A 262 11.31 -0.43 4.16
CA GLN A 262 10.82 -1.76 4.55
C GLN A 262 11.84 -2.53 5.40
N TYR A 263 13.12 -2.45 5.06
CA TYR A 263 14.18 -3.09 5.85
C TYR A 263 14.41 -2.42 7.21
N TYR A 264 14.24 -1.09 7.29
CA TYR A 264 14.20 -0.41 8.58
C TYR A 264 13.06 -0.94 9.46
N TRP A 265 11.85 -1.07 8.92
CA TRP A 265 10.71 -1.65 9.65
C TRP A 265 10.92 -3.13 10.02
N LEU A 266 11.55 -3.92 9.14
CA LEU A 266 11.95 -5.29 9.47
C LEU A 266 12.86 -5.30 10.70
N SER A 267 13.85 -4.40 10.77
CA SER A 267 14.75 -4.31 11.91
C SER A 267 13.98 -4.00 13.21
N GLU A 268 12.96 -3.15 13.15
CA GLU A 268 12.09 -2.85 14.30
C GLU A 268 11.24 -4.06 14.72
N ILE A 269 10.69 -4.81 13.77
CA ILE A 269 9.93 -6.05 14.05
C ILE A 269 10.85 -7.08 14.72
N VAL A 270 12.06 -7.29 14.19
CA VAL A 270 13.05 -8.23 14.76
C VAL A 270 13.46 -7.78 16.16
N ASN A 271 13.77 -6.49 16.35
CA ASN A 271 14.14 -5.94 17.66
C ASN A 271 13.04 -6.16 18.72
N ARG A 272 11.77 -6.00 18.34
CA ARG A 272 10.64 -6.27 19.23
C ARG A 272 10.52 -7.76 19.53
N ALA A 273 10.63 -8.63 18.53
CA ALA A 273 10.59 -10.08 18.72
C ALA A 273 11.69 -10.56 19.68
N VAL A 274 12.93 -10.11 19.47
CA VAL A 274 14.08 -10.43 20.32
C VAL A 274 13.84 -9.98 21.78
N LYS A 275 13.32 -8.76 22.00
CA LYS A 275 12.98 -8.27 23.35
C LYS A 275 11.93 -9.17 24.04
N ILE A 276 10.97 -9.71 23.31
CA ILE A 276 9.96 -10.63 23.85
C ILE A 276 10.62 -11.94 24.30
N PHE A 277 11.46 -12.55 23.46
CA PHE A 277 12.18 -13.79 23.80
C PHE A 277 13.11 -13.62 25.01
N TYR A 278 13.86 -12.51 25.10
CA TYR A 278 14.70 -12.23 26.26
C TYR A 278 13.89 -12.04 27.55
N LYS A 279 12.72 -11.39 27.49
CA LYS A 279 11.83 -11.23 28.65
C LYS A 279 11.23 -12.57 29.09
N ALA A 280 10.87 -13.44 28.15
CA ALA A 280 10.36 -14.78 28.45
C ALA A 280 11.41 -15.64 29.17
N LYS A 281 12.66 -15.61 28.68
CA LYS A 281 13.80 -16.35 29.28
C LYS A 281 14.17 -15.87 30.69
N LYS A 282 13.92 -14.62 31.05
CA LYS A 282 14.13 -14.10 32.42
C LYS A 282 13.03 -14.51 33.41
N LYS A 283 11.89 -15.01 32.92
CA LYS A 283 10.75 -15.45 33.74
C LYS A 283 10.67 -16.97 33.91
N SER A 284 11.48 -17.72 33.15
CA SER A 284 11.69 -19.18 33.27
C SER A 284 12.89 -19.46 34.16
#